data_AF-A0A968PST0-F1
#
_entry.id   AF-A0A968PST0-F1
#
_cell.length_a   1.000
_cell.length_b   1.000
_cell.length_c   1.000
_cell.angle_alpha   90.00
_cell.angle_beta   90.00
_cell.angle_gamma   90.00
#
_symmetry.space_group_name_H-M   'P 1'
#
loop_
_entity.id
_entity.type
_entity.pdbx_description
1 polymer ?
#
loop_
_entity_poly.entity_id
_entity_poly.type
_entity_poly.pdbx_seq_one_letter_code
_entity_poly.pdbx_strand_id
1 'polypeptide(L)'
;MSRLTEATLSQATPINVTSRPTRINNRVGGSNLNDYYRFRFSNRANFNLALRGLTANADVALLNQAGRVIKRSVKPGRQSEVIRQTLDPGVYSIRVYARDRQQNTPYQLSVASTTPRTFNIKFDYRFDTNRWFTPGKRRVLEAAANLWENIIQDNFPTVPTGTKTPNVLNPQTGRNIREFVTNYRIDDLVVFVGARNLPFTTLAQARSSGWNRTERRYTGADFQPWIGSMTFDSEVNWFFDLTPTTDRDLPANRYDFISVAAHELGHILGFSNGAGGINAFKNLTNESNFIGRNARARNGGRPIPLEFRGSSHTEEGYQFGGSGKTLMEARFDRGVRSRPTALDAAILDDIGYQINYRATFRNPAPRRIANQRSSLDMIAGPSAAASTYAYCGCSSCLVSGRTRWRRAGEQANR
;
A
#
# COMPACT_ATOMS: atom_id res chain seq x y z
N MET A 1 -17.54 -31.01 -23.69
CA MET A 1 -16.23 -30.92 -22.99
C MET A 1 -16.35 -31.74 -21.72
N SER A 2 -15.74 -32.93 -21.66
CA SER A 2 -15.78 -33.72 -20.43
C SER A 2 -14.96 -33.03 -19.33
N ARG A 3 -15.55 -32.95 -18.13
CA ARG A 3 -14.86 -32.52 -16.91
C ARG A 3 -13.77 -33.55 -16.63
N LEU A 4 -12.52 -33.14 -16.49
CA LEU A 4 -11.44 -34.04 -16.04
C LEU A 4 -11.79 -34.53 -14.64
N THR A 5 -11.66 -35.83 -14.38
CA THR A 5 -11.94 -36.42 -13.07
C THR A 5 -10.74 -36.20 -12.14
N GLU A 6 -10.96 -36.13 -10.82
CA GLU A 6 -9.88 -36.08 -9.81
C GLU A 6 -8.85 -37.21 -10.02
N ALA A 7 -9.29 -38.37 -10.51
CA ALA A 7 -8.45 -39.52 -10.82
C ALA A 7 -7.44 -39.28 -11.96
N THR A 8 -7.72 -38.40 -12.93
CA THR A 8 -6.76 -38.06 -14.00
C THR A 8 -5.72 -37.04 -13.54
N LEU A 9 -6.07 -36.17 -12.59
CA LEU A 9 -5.17 -35.17 -12.01
C LEU A 9 -4.29 -35.75 -10.89
N SER A 10 -4.74 -36.81 -10.21
CA SER A 10 -3.95 -37.50 -9.19
C SER A 10 -2.70 -38.19 -9.75
N GLN A 11 -2.72 -38.55 -11.04
CA GLN A 11 -1.60 -39.13 -11.79
C GLN A 11 -0.65 -38.09 -12.41
N ALA A 12 -0.91 -36.79 -12.25
CA ALA A 12 -0.05 -35.75 -12.80
C ALA A 12 1.35 -35.78 -12.16
N THR A 13 2.38 -35.70 -13.01
CA THR A 13 3.78 -35.73 -12.60
C THR A 13 4.11 -34.51 -11.74
N PRO A 14 4.57 -34.67 -10.48
CA PRO A 14 4.96 -33.55 -9.63
C PRO A 14 6.20 -32.85 -10.18
N ILE A 15 6.15 -31.52 -10.26
CA ILE A 15 7.27 -30.69 -10.70
C ILE A 15 7.51 -29.55 -9.72
N ASN A 16 8.78 -29.19 -9.56
CA ASN A 16 9.17 -27.99 -8.82
C ASN A 16 9.26 -26.80 -9.78
N VAL A 17 8.57 -25.71 -9.43
CA VAL A 17 8.63 -24.45 -10.17
C VAL A 17 9.30 -23.42 -9.29
N THR A 18 10.45 -22.93 -9.73
CA THR A 18 11.27 -21.95 -9.00
C THR A 18 11.74 -20.84 -9.96
N SER A 19 12.54 -19.89 -9.47
CA SER A 19 13.15 -18.85 -10.31
C SER A 19 14.13 -19.40 -11.34
N ARG A 20 14.73 -20.58 -11.07
CA ARG A 20 15.54 -21.30 -12.06
C ARG A 20 14.61 -22.15 -12.95
N PRO A 21 14.68 -22.00 -14.29
CA PRO A 21 13.80 -22.76 -15.17
C PRO A 21 14.00 -24.28 -15.05
N THR A 22 12.92 -24.98 -14.75
CA THR A 22 12.82 -26.44 -14.87
C THR A 22 12.50 -26.78 -16.32
N ARG A 23 13.23 -27.73 -16.92
CA ARG A 23 13.03 -28.19 -18.30
C ARG A 23 12.70 -29.67 -18.31
N ILE A 24 11.68 -30.04 -19.07
CA ILE A 24 11.18 -31.41 -19.19
C ILE A 24 11.05 -31.70 -20.67
N ASN A 25 11.73 -32.75 -21.15
CA ASN A 25 11.55 -33.24 -22.50
C ASN A 25 10.63 -34.46 -22.47
N ASN A 26 9.58 -34.47 -23.30
CA ASN A 26 8.64 -35.59 -23.40
C ASN A 26 7.95 -35.55 -24.78
N ARG A 27 6.87 -36.32 -24.98
CA ARG A 27 6.15 -36.45 -26.26
C ARG A 27 4.67 -36.71 -26.06
N VAL A 28 3.83 -35.97 -26.79
CA VAL A 28 2.39 -36.25 -26.97
C VAL A 28 2.10 -36.66 -28.41
N GLY A 29 1.01 -37.39 -28.62
CA GLY A 29 0.57 -37.97 -29.89
C GLY A 29 0.38 -39.49 -29.80
N GLY A 30 -0.20 -40.09 -30.83
CA GLY A 30 -0.51 -41.52 -30.86
C GLY A 30 -1.50 -41.92 -29.77
N SER A 31 -1.13 -42.90 -28.95
CA SER A 31 -1.91 -43.33 -27.78
C SER A 31 -1.83 -42.38 -26.59
N ASN A 32 -0.79 -41.53 -26.50
CA ASN A 32 -0.62 -40.56 -25.42
C ASN A 32 -1.02 -39.15 -25.87
N LEU A 33 -2.29 -38.80 -25.69
CA LEU A 33 -2.79 -37.50 -26.13
C LEU A 33 -2.58 -36.37 -25.12
N ASN A 34 -2.23 -36.69 -23.87
CA ASN A 34 -2.17 -35.70 -22.80
C ASN A 34 -1.09 -36.07 -21.78
N ASP A 35 -0.20 -35.11 -21.51
CA ASP A 35 0.67 -35.15 -20.35
C ASP A 35 0.19 -34.13 -19.33
N TYR A 36 0.21 -34.52 -18.04
CA TYR A 36 -0.16 -33.66 -16.94
C TYR A 36 1.00 -33.49 -15.95
N TYR A 37 1.26 -32.25 -15.55
CA TYR A 37 2.25 -31.90 -14.55
C TYR A 37 1.62 -31.09 -13.43
N ARG A 38 1.88 -31.43 -12.17
CA ARG A 38 1.32 -30.73 -11.00
C ARG A 38 2.40 -29.98 -10.24
N PHE A 39 2.03 -28.82 -9.70
CA PHE A 39 2.92 -28.00 -8.87
C PHE A 39 2.10 -27.22 -7.84
N ARG A 40 2.79 -26.69 -6.82
CA ARG A 40 2.19 -25.90 -5.75
C ARG A 40 2.96 -24.61 -5.54
N PHE A 41 2.24 -23.54 -5.27
CA PHE A 41 2.81 -22.32 -4.70
C PHE A 41 2.31 -22.11 -3.28
N SER A 42 3.23 -21.81 -2.34
CA SER A 42 2.89 -21.43 -0.97
C SER A 42 2.67 -19.93 -0.81
N ASN A 43 3.24 -19.13 -1.72
CA ASN A 43 3.10 -17.68 -1.80
C ASN A 43 2.66 -17.29 -3.21
N ARG A 44 2.12 -16.09 -3.39
CA ARG A 44 1.78 -15.59 -4.73
C ARG A 44 3.03 -15.61 -5.64
N ALA A 45 2.88 -16.04 -6.89
CA ALA A 45 3.98 -16.27 -7.84
C ALA A 45 3.64 -15.77 -9.24
N ASN A 46 4.61 -15.15 -9.93
CA ASN A 46 4.55 -14.89 -11.38
C ASN A 46 5.03 -16.13 -12.14
N PHE A 47 4.08 -16.97 -12.57
CA PHE A 47 4.33 -18.20 -13.29
C PHE A 47 4.58 -17.95 -14.79
N ASN A 48 5.62 -18.60 -15.33
CA ASN A 48 5.99 -18.56 -16.73
C ASN A 48 6.15 -19.99 -17.26
N LEU A 49 5.56 -20.26 -18.41
CA LEU A 49 5.62 -21.53 -19.12
C LEU A 49 5.95 -21.28 -20.59
N ALA A 50 6.81 -22.10 -21.16
CA ALA A 50 7.04 -22.20 -22.60
C ALA A 50 7.08 -23.67 -23.05
N LEU A 51 6.37 -23.99 -24.12
CA LEU A 51 6.47 -25.28 -24.82
C LEU A 51 7.20 -25.05 -26.15
N ARG A 52 8.29 -25.78 -26.39
CA ARG A 52 9.15 -25.62 -27.58
C ARG A 52 9.54 -26.97 -28.17
N GLY A 53 10.17 -26.94 -29.35
CA GLY A 53 10.73 -28.13 -30.00
C GLY A 53 9.67 -29.04 -30.65
N LEU A 54 8.50 -28.48 -30.98
CA LEU A 54 7.40 -29.22 -31.58
C LEU A 54 7.70 -29.64 -33.02
N THR A 55 7.42 -30.90 -33.36
CA THR A 55 7.47 -31.41 -34.75
C THR A 55 6.07 -31.61 -35.34
N ALA A 56 5.03 -31.58 -34.51
CA ALA A 56 3.63 -31.50 -34.89
C ALA A 56 2.86 -30.65 -33.86
N ASN A 57 1.57 -30.40 -34.11
CA ASN A 57 0.81 -29.44 -33.30
C ASN A 57 0.45 -29.99 -31.91
N ALA A 58 0.85 -29.24 -30.87
CA ALA A 58 0.46 -29.48 -29.49
C ALA A 58 0.24 -28.16 -28.74
N ASP A 59 -0.79 -28.16 -27.89
CA ASP A 59 -1.24 -27.01 -27.13
C ASP A 59 -0.93 -27.18 -25.64
N VAL A 60 -1.07 -26.08 -24.88
CA VAL A 60 -0.94 -26.10 -23.42
C VAL A 60 -2.09 -25.42 -22.72
N ALA A 61 -2.49 -25.96 -21.57
CA ALA A 61 -3.44 -25.35 -20.65
C ALA A 61 -2.91 -25.36 -19.21
N LEU A 62 -3.11 -24.25 -18.52
CA LEU A 62 -2.91 -24.12 -17.08
C LEU A 62 -4.26 -24.30 -16.39
N LEU A 63 -4.30 -25.19 -15.41
CA LEU A 63 -5.49 -25.63 -14.70
C LEU A 63 -5.37 -25.31 -13.20
N ASN A 64 -6.50 -25.02 -12.54
CA ASN A 64 -6.58 -24.96 -11.08
C ASN A 64 -6.70 -26.36 -10.46
N GLN A 65 -6.71 -26.45 -9.13
CA GLN A 65 -6.87 -27.71 -8.39
C GLN A 65 -8.11 -28.52 -8.79
N ALA A 66 -9.21 -27.85 -9.18
CA ALA A 66 -10.44 -28.49 -9.64
C ALA A 66 -10.42 -28.90 -11.13
N GLY A 67 -9.27 -28.81 -11.81
CA GLY A 67 -9.12 -29.13 -13.22
C GLY A 67 -9.72 -28.09 -14.19
N ARG A 68 -10.16 -26.93 -13.68
CA ARG A 68 -10.71 -25.85 -14.53
C ARG A 68 -9.58 -25.07 -15.18
N VAL A 69 -9.72 -24.80 -16.47
CA VAL A 69 -8.76 -23.99 -17.23
C VAL A 69 -8.72 -22.57 -16.67
N ILE A 70 -7.53 -22.14 -16.23
CA ILE A 70 -7.19 -20.75 -15.91
C ILE A 70 -6.78 -20.02 -17.18
N LYS A 71 -5.90 -20.64 -17.98
CA LYS A 71 -5.35 -20.06 -19.20
C LYS A 71 -4.92 -21.13 -20.19
N ARG A 72 -4.93 -20.83 -21.49
CA ARG A 72 -4.46 -21.74 -22.55
C ARG A 72 -3.63 -20.98 -23.58
N SER A 73 -2.77 -21.69 -24.28
CA SER A 73 -2.09 -21.25 -25.50
C SER A 73 -2.28 -22.35 -26.55
N VAL A 74 -2.73 -21.96 -27.74
CA VAL A 74 -3.25 -22.86 -28.80
C VAL A 74 -2.75 -22.44 -30.18
N LYS A 75 -1.47 -22.06 -30.30
CA LYS A 75 -0.97 -21.53 -31.57
C LYS A 75 -0.91 -22.64 -32.62
N PRO A 76 -1.17 -22.33 -33.90
CA PRO A 76 -1.23 -23.35 -34.92
C PRO A 76 0.17 -23.94 -35.23
N GLY A 77 0.19 -25.21 -35.63
CA GLY A 77 1.37 -25.87 -36.18
C GLY A 77 2.45 -26.11 -35.14
N ARG A 78 3.71 -25.77 -35.47
CA ARG A 78 4.89 -26.03 -34.61
C ARG A 78 5.31 -24.81 -33.77
N GLN A 79 4.43 -23.81 -33.68
CA GLN A 79 4.76 -22.58 -32.97
C GLN A 79 4.96 -22.84 -31.48
N SER A 80 5.80 -22.04 -30.84
CA SER A 80 6.01 -22.18 -29.39
C SER A 80 4.82 -21.64 -28.59
N GLU A 81 4.31 -22.47 -27.69
CA GLU A 81 3.28 -22.09 -26.74
C GLU A 81 3.87 -21.35 -25.55
N VAL A 82 3.19 -20.30 -25.06
CA VAL A 82 3.65 -19.51 -23.91
C VAL A 82 2.47 -19.15 -23.01
N ILE A 83 2.61 -19.38 -21.71
CA ILE A 83 1.68 -18.89 -20.69
C ILE A 83 2.47 -18.06 -19.67
N ARG A 84 2.00 -16.84 -19.42
CA ARG A 84 2.43 -15.99 -18.31
C ARG A 84 1.21 -15.66 -17.45
N GLN A 85 1.30 -15.92 -16.15
CA GLN A 85 0.18 -15.78 -15.22
C GLN A 85 0.65 -15.53 -13.79
N THR A 86 0.06 -14.57 -13.08
CA THR A 86 0.22 -14.46 -11.62
C THR A 86 -0.77 -15.41 -10.96
N LEU A 87 -0.26 -16.24 -10.04
CA LEU A 87 -1.01 -17.28 -9.34
C LEU A 87 -0.94 -17.05 -7.83
N ASP A 88 -2.10 -17.12 -7.17
CA ASP A 88 -2.21 -17.12 -5.71
C ASP A 88 -1.70 -18.46 -5.12
N PRO A 89 -1.46 -18.56 -3.80
CA PRO A 89 -1.12 -19.82 -3.16
C PRO A 89 -2.15 -20.90 -3.49
N GLY A 90 -1.68 -22.08 -3.87
CA GLY A 90 -2.57 -23.17 -4.29
C GLY A 90 -1.86 -24.25 -5.09
N VAL A 91 -2.63 -25.29 -5.44
CA VAL A 91 -2.20 -26.39 -6.29
C VAL A 91 -2.71 -26.17 -7.72
N TYR A 92 -1.83 -26.38 -8.68
CA TYR A 92 -2.08 -26.14 -10.10
C TYR A 92 -1.61 -27.32 -10.94
N SER A 93 -2.11 -27.39 -12.17
CA SER A 93 -1.64 -28.38 -13.15
C SER A 93 -1.45 -27.79 -14.54
N ILE A 94 -0.49 -28.32 -15.27
CA ILE A 94 -0.26 -28.05 -16.69
C ILE A 94 -0.76 -29.27 -17.44
N ARG A 95 -1.53 -29.04 -18.49
CA ARG A 95 -1.89 -30.04 -19.49
C ARG A 95 -1.19 -29.69 -20.79
N VAL A 96 -0.32 -30.57 -21.27
CA VAL A 96 0.22 -30.55 -22.64
C VAL A 96 -0.60 -31.55 -23.44
N TYR A 97 -1.13 -31.17 -24.61
CA TYR A 97 -2.02 -32.06 -25.36
C TYR A 97 -1.85 -31.94 -26.87
N ALA A 98 -1.81 -33.09 -27.54
CA ALA A 98 -1.69 -33.16 -28.99
C ALA A 98 -2.98 -32.71 -29.68
N ARG A 99 -2.85 -32.06 -30.84
CA ARG A 99 -3.98 -31.65 -31.68
C ARG A 99 -4.35 -32.64 -32.76
N ASP A 100 -3.41 -33.49 -33.12
CA ASP A 100 -3.60 -34.59 -34.04
C ASP A 100 -3.15 -35.88 -33.36
N ARG A 101 -4.02 -36.89 -33.35
CA ARG A 101 -3.72 -38.20 -32.74
C ARG A 101 -2.75 -39.02 -33.58
N GLN A 102 -2.67 -38.75 -34.89
CA GLN A 102 -1.83 -39.50 -35.82
C GLN A 102 -0.38 -38.99 -35.83
N GLN A 103 -0.13 -37.81 -35.28
CA GLN A 103 1.18 -37.20 -35.26
C GLN A 103 1.77 -37.16 -33.86
N ASN A 104 2.92 -37.82 -33.72
CA ASN A 104 3.75 -37.71 -32.53
C ASN A 104 4.54 -36.39 -32.57
N THR A 105 4.52 -35.63 -31.49
CA THR A 105 5.36 -34.44 -31.32
C THR A 105 6.15 -34.50 -30.02
N PRO A 106 7.49 -34.62 -30.06
CA PRO A 106 8.31 -34.31 -28.91
C PRO A 106 8.11 -32.83 -28.54
N TYR A 107 8.39 -32.52 -27.29
CA TYR A 107 8.39 -31.17 -26.79
C TYR A 107 9.41 -31.01 -25.66
N GLN A 108 9.81 -29.78 -25.46
CA GLN A 108 10.48 -29.30 -24.27
C GLN A 108 9.56 -28.32 -23.54
N LEU A 109 9.06 -28.72 -22.38
CA LEU A 109 8.33 -27.87 -21.46
C LEU A 109 9.34 -27.17 -20.54
N SER A 110 9.35 -25.84 -20.56
CA SER A 110 10.14 -25.02 -19.64
C SER A 110 9.20 -24.24 -18.73
N VAL A 111 9.37 -24.36 -17.43
CA VAL A 111 8.58 -23.64 -16.42
C VAL A 111 9.50 -22.94 -15.44
N ALA A 112 9.10 -21.73 -15.05
CA ALA A 112 9.79 -20.94 -14.04
C ALA A 112 8.77 -20.05 -13.33
N SER A 113 9.13 -19.58 -12.15
CA SER A 113 8.34 -18.60 -11.40
C SER A 113 9.23 -17.60 -10.72
N THR A 114 8.82 -16.35 -10.72
CA THR A 114 9.42 -15.33 -9.85
C THR A 114 8.42 -14.95 -8.78
N THR A 115 8.91 -14.52 -7.61
CA THR A 115 8.07 -13.82 -6.65
C THR A 115 7.60 -12.52 -7.32
N PRO A 116 6.30 -12.21 -7.36
CA PRO A 116 5.84 -10.89 -7.76
C PRO A 116 6.49 -9.90 -6.80
N ARG A 117 7.21 -8.92 -7.35
CA ARG A 117 7.69 -7.83 -6.52
C ARG A 117 6.45 -7.05 -6.08
N THR A 118 6.20 -7.06 -4.78
CA THR A 118 5.19 -6.22 -4.14
C THR A 118 5.92 -5.04 -3.53
N PHE A 119 5.23 -3.89 -3.48
CA PHE A 119 5.76 -2.74 -2.78
C PHE A 119 6.16 -3.12 -1.35
N ASN A 120 7.34 -2.69 -0.90
CA ASN A 120 7.90 -3.07 0.40
C ASN A 120 8.18 -1.84 1.28
N ILE A 121 7.59 -1.82 2.46
CA ILE A 121 7.82 -0.83 3.50
C ILE A 121 8.60 -1.50 4.63
N LYS A 122 9.91 -1.29 4.64
CA LYS A 122 10.77 -1.81 5.71
C LYS A 122 10.84 -0.83 6.88
N PHE A 123 10.52 -1.29 8.09
CA PHE A 123 10.76 -0.50 9.29
C PHE A 123 12.18 -0.67 9.84
N ASP A 124 12.83 0.45 10.16
CA ASP A 124 14.13 0.49 10.83
C ASP A 124 14.00 1.10 12.24
N TYR A 125 14.30 0.26 13.23
CA TYR A 125 14.13 0.55 14.65
C TYR A 125 15.40 1.07 15.31
N ARG A 126 16.47 1.40 14.57
CA ARG A 126 17.74 1.84 15.17
C ARG A 126 17.62 3.10 16.04
N PHE A 127 16.61 3.93 15.78
CA PHE A 127 16.34 5.13 16.57
C PHE A 127 15.39 4.87 17.73
N ASP A 128 14.74 3.71 17.84
CA ASP A 128 13.95 3.30 19.01
C ASP A 128 14.87 2.94 20.19
N THR A 129 15.67 3.90 20.64
CA THR A 129 16.66 3.71 21.72
C THR A 129 15.99 3.41 23.05
N ASN A 130 14.74 3.87 23.22
CA ASN A 130 13.92 3.59 24.40
C ASN A 130 13.24 2.21 24.33
N ARG A 131 13.43 1.46 23.23
CA ARG A 131 12.88 0.11 23.01
C ARG A 131 11.36 0.04 23.18
N TRP A 132 10.66 1.11 22.78
CA TRP A 132 9.21 1.18 22.89
C TRP A 132 8.53 0.16 21.98
N PHE A 133 9.14 -0.18 20.84
CA PHE A 133 8.65 -1.20 19.90
C PHE A 133 9.11 -2.62 20.30
N THR A 134 8.33 -3.25 21.18
CA THR A 134 8.43 -4.69 21.45
C THR A 134 8.09 -5.52 20.21
N PRO A 135 8.48 -6.81 20.12
CA PRO A 135 8.18 -7.66 18.97
C PRO A 135 6.68 -7.71 18.61
N GLY A 136 5.79 -7.63 19.60
CA GLY A 136 4.35 -7.52 19.37
C GLY A 136 3.97 -6.25 18.63
N LYS A 137 4.40 -5.08 19.12
CA LYS A 137 4.12 -3.79 18.47
C LYS A 137 4.71 -3.69 17.06
N ARG A 138 5.89 -4.29 16.84
CA ARG A 138 6.48 -4.40 15.49
C ARG A 138 5.56 -5.14 14.55
N ARG A 139 5.00 -6.29 14.94
CA ARG A 139 4.01 -7.02 14.12
C ARG A 139 2.76 -6.19 13.82
N VAL A 140 2.28 -5.39 14.77
CA VAL A 140 1.13 -4.49 14.55
C VAL A 140 1.48 -3.38 13.55
N LEU A 141 2.70 -2.83 13.62
CA LEU A 141 3.19 -1.84 12.67
C LEU A 141 3.37 -2.43 11.26
N GLU A 142 3.90 -3.66 11.15
CA GLU A 142 3.93 -4.40 9.88
C GLU A 142 2.52 -4.60 9.31
N ALA A 143 1.52 -4.87 10.16
CA ALA A 143 0.14 -5.00 9.71
C ALA A 143 -0.42 -3.70 9.12
N ALA A 144 0.00 -2.54 9.63
CA ALA A 144 -0.36 -1.24 9.05
C ALA A 144 0.32 -1.00 7.69
N ALA A 145 1.60 -1.36 7.54
CA ALA A 145 2.30 -1.31 6.26
C ALA A 145 1.62 -2.19 5.19
N ASN A 146 1.25 -3.40 5.57
CA ASN A 146 0.56 -4.35 4.68
C ASN A 146 -0.73 -3.76 4.07
N LEU A 147 -1.40 -2.80 4.72
CA LEU A 147 -2.57 -2.14 4.14
C LEU A 147 -2.20 -1.38 2.85
N TRP A 148 -1.06 -0.67 2.86
CA TRP A 148 -0.57 0.06 1.68
C TRP A 148 0.17 -0.83 0.68
N GLU A 149 0.97 -1.79 1.15
CA GLU A 149 1.71 -2.72 0.27
C GLU A 149 0.79 -3.57 -0.61
N ASN A 150 -0.42 -3.88 -0.13
CA ASN A 150 -1.42 -4.60 -0.93
C ASN A 150 -2.13 -3.72 -1.98
N ILE A 151 -2.13 -2.40 -1.75
CA ILE A 151 -2.75 -1.39 -2.63
C ILE A 151 -1.76 -0.92 -3.70
N ILE A 152 -0.49 -0.69 -3.33
CA ILE A 152 0.52 -0.16 -4.24
C ILE A 152 1.15 -1.30 -5.06
N GLN A 153 1.16 -1.14 -6.37
CA GLN A 153 1.72 -2.10 -7.33
C GLN A 153 3.06 -1.66 -7.90
N ASP A 154 3.50 -0.45 -7.57
CA ASP A 154 4.80 0.07 -7.97
C ASP A 154 5.95 -0.80 -7.50
N ASN A 155 7.03 -0.62 -8.23
CA ASN A 155 8.33 -1.12 -7.89
C ASN A 155 9.31 0.03 -8.09
N PHE A 156 9.70 0.68 -6.99
CA PHE A 156 10.64 1.78 -7.06
C PHE A 156 12.04 1.26 -7.39
N PRO A 157 12.87 2.10 -8.04
CA PRO A 157 14.27 1.79 -8.23
C PRO A 157 14.96 1.51 -6.88
N THR A 158 15.57 0.32 -6.79
CA THR A 158 16.32 -0.12 -5.62
C THR A 158 17.44 0.86 -5.30
N VAL A 159 17.62 1.15 -4.02
CA VAL A 159 18.68 2.04 -3.52
C VAL A 159 19.87 1.21 -3.08
N PRO A 160 21.08 1.47 -3.59
CA PRO A 160 22.27 0.76 -3.16
C PRO A 160 22.57 0.95 -1.66
N THR A 161 23.22 -0.05 -1.07
CA THR A 161 23.84 0.10 0.26
C THR A 161 24.88 1.22 0.22
N GLY A 162 25.01 2.01 1.28
CA GLY A 162 26.00 3.08 1.34
C GLY A 162 25.53 4.42 0.76
N THR A 163 24.31 4.49 0.22
CA THR A 163 23.75 5.74 -0.27
C THR A 163 23.59 6.77 0.86
N LYS A 164 24.28 7.90 0.70
CA LYS A 164 24.19 9.04 1.62
C LYS A 164 22.86 9.73 1.45
N THR A 165 22.12 9.84 2.55
CA THR A 165 20.79 10.41 2.57
C THR A 165 20.75 11.59 3.54
N PRO A 166 20.54 12.83 3.06
CA PRO A 166 20.61 14.00 3.91
C PRO A 166 19.30 14.24 4.67
N ASN A 167 19.35 14.94 5.80
CA ASN A 167 18.17 15.42 6.53
C ASN A 167 17.18 14.31 6.95
N VAL A 168 17.69 13.17 7.41
CA VAL A 168 16.84 12.11 7.99
C VAL A 168 16.35 12.56 9.36
N LEU A 169 15.04 12.64 9.54
CA LEU A 169 14.46 12.97 10.85
C LEU A 169 14.66 11.80 11.82
N ASN A 170 15.29 12.05 12.96
CA ASN A 170 15.33 11.07 14.04
C ASN A 170 13.97 11.08 14.78
N PRO A 171 13.16 10.02 14.71
CA PRO A 171 11.82 9.99 15.30
C PRO A 171 11.83 10.01 16.84
N GLN A 172 12.93 9.63 17.48
CA GLN A 172 13.08 9.61 18.94
C GLN A 172 13.38 10.99 19.52
N THR A 173 14.07 11.85 18.77
CA THR A 173 14.50 13.19 19.23
C THR A 173 13.84 14.33 18.48
N GLY A 174 13.28 14.07 17.29
CA GLY A 174 12.70 15.08 16.39
C GLY A 174 13.73 15.99 15.73
N ARG A 175 15.02 15.67 15.86
CA ARG A 175 16.10 16.42 15.25
C ARG A 175 16.50 15.80 13.92
N ASN A 176 16.89 16.63 12.98
CA ASN A 176 17.43 16.16 11.71
C ASN A 176 18.87 15.67 11.89
N ILE A 177 19.14 14.49 11.33
CA ILE A 177 20.47 13.96 11.10
C ILE A 177 20.88 14.45 9.71
N ARG A 178 21.97 15.23 9.65
CA ARG A 178 22.39 15.93 8.43
C ARG A 178 22.75 14.98 7.30
N GLU A 179 23.45 13.89 7.62
CA GLU A 179 23.83 12.85 6.66
C GLU A 179 23.68 11.50 7.34
N PHE A 180 22.98 10.59 6.68
CA PHE A 180 22.71 9.25 7.17
C PHE A 180 22.99 8.22 6.07
N VAL A 181 23.54 7.07 6.44
CA VAL A 181 23.91 6.01 5.51
C VAL A 181 23.34 4.68 5.99
N THR A 182 22.57 4.00 5.14
CA THR A 182 22.11 2.63 5.42
C THR A 182 23.22 1.62 5.10
N ASN A 183 23.32 0.59 5.94
CA ASN A 183 24.18 -0.58 5.75
C ASN A 183 23.48 -1.71 4.97
N TYR A 184 22.37 -1.41 4.29
CA TYR A 184 21.62 -2.35 3.47
C TYR A 184 20.96 -1.63 2.29
N ARG A 185 20.63 -2.40 1.25
CA ARG A 185 19.83 -1.94 0.11
C ARG A 185 18.41 -1.59 0.54
N ILE A 186 17.86 -0.50 0.00
CA ILE A 186 16.45 -0.16 0.21
C ILE A 186 15.67 -0.67 -1.00
N ASP A 187 14.72 -1.55 -0.73
CA ASP A 187 13.72 -2.01 -1.69
C ASP A 187 12.45 -1.20 -1.40
N ASP A 188 12.04 -0.38 -2.35
CA ASP A 188 10.94 0.59 -2.27
C ASP A 188 11.08 1.68 -1.19
N LEU A 189 10.75 1.39 0.07
CA LEU A 189 10.70 2.38 1.14
C LEU A 189 11.26 1.83 2.46
N VAL A 190 12.13 2.59 3.12
CA VAL A 190 12.46 2.38 4.53
C VAL A 190 11.84 3.47 5.40
N VAL A 191 11.28 3.10 6.55
CA VAL A 191 10.71 4.04 7.51
C VAL A 191 11.44 3.89 8.85
N PHE A 192 12.09 4.97 9.28
CA PHE A 192 12.66 5.05 10.62
C PHE A 192 11.57 5.31 11.64
N VAL A 193 11.51 4.49 12.68
CA VAL A 193 10.46 4.56 13.70
C VAL A 193 11.01 4.78 15.09
N GLY A 194 10.22 5.47 15.91
CA GLY A 194 10.49 5.72 17.32
C GLY A 194 9.23 6.18 18.05
N ALA A 195 9.34 6.39 19.35
CA ALA A 195 8.24 6.91 20.16
C ALA A 195 8.77 7.85 21.24
N ARG A 196 8.03 8.93 21.50
CA ARG A 196 8.38 9.95 22.48
C ARG A 196 7.12 10.71 22.88
N ASN A 197 7.15 11.42 23.99
CA ASN A 197 6.08 12.35 24.33
C ASN A 197 5.94 13.42 23.23
N LEU A 198 4.75 13.52 22.64
CA LEU A 198 4.42 14.53 21.63
C LEU A 198 3.53 15.60 22.27
N PRO A 199 3.71 16.88 21.92
CA PRO A 199 2.93 17.94 22.53
C PRO A 199 1.46 17.92 22.05
N PHE A 200 0.60 18.51 22.88
CA PHE A 200 -0.83 18.68 22.63
C PHE A 200 -1.58 17.34 22.49
N THR A 201 -2.53 17.25 21.56
CA THR A 201 -3.35 16.06 21.28
C THR A 201 -2.81 15.27 20.08
N THR A 202 -1.50 15.41 19.81
CA THR A 202 -0.85 14.77 18.66
C THR A 202 -0.65 13.28 18.92
N LEU A 203 -1.27 12.41 18.12
CA LEU A 203 -1.08 10.97 18.26
C LEU A 203 0.24 10.48 17.67
N ALA A 204 0.60 10.98 16.49
CA ALA A 204 1.81 10.61 15.78
C ALA A 204 2.21 11.73 14.80
N GLN A 205 3.43 11.64 14.29
CA GLN A 205 3.92 12.51 13.22
C GLN A 205 4.78 11.71 12.26
N ALA A 206 4.57 11.91 10.96
CA ALA A 206 5.44 11.36 9.94
C ALA A 206 5.66 12.30 8.76
N ARG A 207 6.76 12.03 8.05
CA ARG A 207 7.09 12.69 6.79
C ARG A 207 8.07 11.87 5.99
N SER A 208 8.09 12.10 4.67
CA SER A 208 9.22 11.69 3.84
C SER A 208 10.50 12.36 4.35
N SER A 209 11.55 11.56 4.54
CA SER A 209 12.90 11.98 4.95
C SER A 209 13.87 11.85 3.77
N GLY A 210 15.11 12.32 3.93
CA GLY A 210 16.12 12.13 2.89
C GLY A 210 16.18 13.23 1.82
N TRP A 211 15.53 14.37 2.06
CA TRP A 211 15.33 15.40 1.05
C TRP A 211 16.63 16.15 0.73
N ASN A 212 17.18 15.91 -0.47
CA ASN A 212 17.82 16.93 -1.29
C ASN A 212 16.84 17.29 -2.42
N ARG A 213 16.36 18.53 -2.48
CA ARG A 213 15.16 18.97 -3.22
C ARG A 213 15.29 18.96 -4.76
N THR A 214 16.14 18.13 -5.32
CA THR A 214 16.49 18.13 -6.75
C THR A 214 16.28 16.77 -7.43
N GLU A 215 16.16 15.67 -6.68
CA GLU A 215 15.95 14.36 -7.28
C GLU A 215 14.54 14.24 -7.87
N ARG A 216 14.43 13.63 -9.07
CA ARG A 216 13.14 13.46 -9.76
C ARG A 216 12.14 12.64 -8.96
N ARG A 217 12.61 11.69 -8.15
CA ARG A 217 11.76 10.87 -7.27
C ARG A 217 11.03 11.66 -6.17
N TYR A 218 11.49 12.88 -5.86
CA TYR A 218 10.85 13.77 -4.88
C TYR A 218 10.19 15.00 -5.50
N THR A 219 10.70 15.45 -6.65
CA THR A 219 10.32 16.70 -7.31
C THR A 219 9.42 16.50 -8.53
N GLY A 220 9.44 15.30 -9.12
CA GLY A 220 8.67 14.94 -10.29
C GLY A 220 7.19 14.70 -9.98
N ALA A 221 6.41 14.52 -11.04
CA ALA A 221 5.01 14.14 -10.95
C ALA A 221 4.80 12.68 -10.49
N ASP A 222 5.82 11.84 -10.66
CA ASP A 222 5.87 10.47 -10.16
C ASP A 222 6.67 10.46 -8.86
N PHE A 223 5.96 10.48 -7.72
CA PHE A 223 6.55 10.59 -6.40
C PHE A 223 6.95 9.22 -5.86
N GLN A 224 8.25 9.03 -5.59
CA GLN A 224 8.84 7.75 -5.22
C GLN A 224 9.83 7.89 -4.06
N PRO A 225 9.35 8.16 -2.83
CA PRO A 225 10.20 8.33 -1.66
C PRO A 225 10.87 7.00 -1.30
N TRP A 226 12.13 7.05 -0.89
CA TRP A 226 12.84 5.85 -0.41
C TRP A 226 13.05 5.82 1.11
N ILE A 227 12.85 6.95 1.80
CA ILE A 227 13.05 7.08 3.25
C ILE A 227 11.90 7.90 3.83
N GLY A 228 11.31 7.38 4.90
CA GLY A 228 10.39 8.10 5.78
C GLY A 228 10.88 8.09 7.23
N SER A 229 10.32 8.98 8.03
CA SER A 229 10.45 8.92 9.49
C SER A 229 9.09 9.10 10.12
N MET A 230 8.82 8.32 11.17
CA MET A 230 7.55 8.31 11.88
C MET A 230 7.78 8.17 13.39
N THR A 231 7.07 8.98 14.16
CA THR A 231 7.11 8.95 15.63
C THR A 231 5.71 8.86 16.19
N PHE A 232 5.53 8.07 17.24
CA PHE A 232 4.25 7.94 17.95
C PHE A 232 4.37 8.54 19.34
N ASP A 233 3.27 9.11 19.84
CA ASP A 233 3.20 9.56 21.22
C ASP A 233 3.28 8.37 22.17
N SER A 234 4.29 8.37 23.04
CA SER A 234 4.50 7.31 24.03
C SER A 234 3.45 7.29 25.14
N GLU A 235 2.76 8.42 25.37
CA GLU A 235 1.81 8.60 26.47
C GLU A 235 0.36 8.28 26.10
N VAL A 236 0.09 8.02 24.82
CA VAL A 236 -1.25 7.70 24.34
C VAL A 236 -1.68 6.28 24.76
N ASN A 237 -2.94 6.13 25.16
CA ASN A 237 -3.56 4.85 25.44
C ASN A 237 -3.89 4.07 24.15
N TRP A 238 -2.86 3.47 23.57
CA TRP A 238 -2.92 2.71 22.32
C TRP A 238 -3.55 1.33 22.49
N PHE A 239 -4.28 0.90 21.46
CA PHE A 239 -4.59 -0.49 21.22
C PHE A 239 -3.65 -1.07 20.16
N PHE A 240 -2.86 -2.07 20.55
CA PHE A 240 -2.00 -2.83 19.67
C PHE A 240 -2.66 -4.17 19.36
N ASP A 241 -3.34 -4.24 18.22
CA ASP A 241 -4.08 -5.42 17.81
C ASP A 241 -3.15 -6.52 17.29
N LEU A 242 -3.02 -7.61 18.05
CA LEU A 242 -2.23 -8.79 17.66
C LEU A 242 -2.98 -9.73 16.71
N THR A 243 -4.26 -9.45 16.44
CA THR A 243 -5.17 -10.13 15.51
C THR A 243 -5.72 -9.16 14.46
N PRO A 244 -4.85 -8.45 13.71
CA PRO A 244 -5.19 -7.27 12.91
C PRO A 244 -6.18 -7.52 11.75
N THR A 245 -6.48 -8.77 11.45
CA THR A 245 -7.45 -9.19 10.42
C THR A 245 -8.90 -8.99 10.87
N THR A 246 -9.15 -8.78 12.16
CA THR A 246 -10.47 -8.43 12.72
C THR A 246 -10.39 -7.11 13.46
N ASP A 247 -11.53 -6.47 13.73
CA ASP A 247 -11.64 -5.22 14.52
C ASP A 247 -12.71 -5.30 15.62
N ARG A 248 -13.16 -6.53 15.96
CA ARG A 248 -14.24 -6.78 16.94
C ARG A 248 -13.77 -6.67 18.39
N ASP A 249 -12.47 -6.77 18.61
CA ASP A 249 -11.78 -6.70 19.89
C ASP A 249 -11.31 -5.29 20.25
N LEU A 250 -11.58 -4.31 19.37
CA LEU A 250 -11.13 -2.94 19.51
C LEU A 250 -11.84 -2.23 20.69
N PRO A 251 -11.12 -1.87 21.77
CA PRO A 251 -11.74 -1.29 22.95
C PRO A 251 -12.19 0.15 22.71
N ALA A 252 -13.40 0.48 23.16
CA ALA A 252 -14.03 1.79 22.93
C ALA A 252 -13.21 3.00 23.46
N ASN A 253 -12.33 2.78 24.44
CA ASN A 253 -11.55 3.83 25.11
C ASN A 253 -10.10 3.96 24.62
N ARG A 254 -9.68 3.21 23.60
CA ARG A 254 -8.31 3.21 23.07
C ARG A 254 -8.26 3.66 21.62
N TYR A 255 -7.17 4.32 21.24
CA TYR A 255 -6.90 4.62 19.84
C TYR A 255 -6.32 3.40 19.15
N ASP A 256 -6.79 3.11 17.94
CA ASP A 256 -6.28 2.00 17.15
C ASP A 256 -4.92 2.36 16.53
N PHE A 257 -3.86 1.66 16.93
CA PHE A 257 -2.50 1.93 16.45
C PHE A 257 -2.36 1.69 14.95
N ILE A 258 -3.03 0.67 14.40
CA ILE A 258 -2.96 0.34 12.97
C ILE A 258 -3.49 1.50 12.12
N SER A 259 -4.63 2.07 12.53
CA SER A 259 -5.25 3.21 11.84
C SER A 259 -4.30 4.41 11.78
N VAL A 260 -3.71 4.80 12.92
CA VAL A 260 -2.81 5.96 12.96
C VAL A 260 -1.52 5.66 12.20
N ALA A 261 -0.91 4.48 12.39
CA ALA A 261 0.30 4.11 11.66
C ALA A 261 0.09 4.10 10.13
N ALA A 262 -1.06 3.59 9.66
CA ALA A 262 -1.39 3.60 8.24
C ALA A 262 -1.59 5.04 7.72
N HIS A 263 -2.20 5.92 8.51
CA HIS A 263 -2.34 7.34 8.16
C HIS A 263 -0.98 8.02 8.03
N GLU A 264 -0.09 7.82 8.99
CA GLU A 264 1.27 8.36 8.96
C GLU A 264 2.08 7.84 7.76
N LEU A 265 1.89 6.57 7.38
CA LEU A 265 2.47 6.03 6.14
C LEU A 265 1.94 6.77 4.91
N GLY A 266 0.65 7.16 4.89
CA GLY A 266 0.08 7.99 3.83
C GLY A 266 0.81 9.32 3.65
N HIS A 267 1.21 9.98 4.74
CA HIS A 267 2.03 11.19 4.68
C HIS A 267 3.43 10.93 4.11
N ILE A 268 4.07 9.82 4.49
CA ILE A 268 5.37 9.43 3.92
C ILE A 268 5.24 9.14 2.42
N LEU A 269 4.15 8.50 2.01
CA LEU A 269 3.86 8.08 0.64
C LEU A 269 3.37 9.22 -0.27
N GLY A 270 3.04 10.40 0.25
CA GLY A 270 2.78 11.53 -0.64
C GLY A 270 1.74 12.54 -0.22
N PHE A 271 0.93 12.25 0.80
CA PHE A 271 -0.08 13.18 1.31
C PHE A 271 0.58 14.35 2.04
N SER A 272 1.08 15.34 1.31
CA SER A 272 1.82 16.45 1.89
C SER A 272 1.74 17.74 1.07
N ASN A 273 1.04 18.74 1.60
CA ASN A 273 0.80 20.03 0.93
C ASN A 273 1.51 21.23 1.59
N GLY A 274 2.00 21.08 2.83
CA GLY A 274 2.55 22.18 3.65
C GLY A 274 3.85 22.83 3.13
N ALA A 275 4.44 23.70 3.96
CA ALA A 275 5.79 24.23 3.71
C ALA A 275 6.81 23.07 3.80
N GLY A 276 7.44 22.73 2.67
CA GLY A 276 8.22 21.49 2.55
C GLY A 276 7.44 20.29 1.99
N GLY A 277 6.17 20.49 1.61
CA GLY A 277 5.33 19.47 0.97
C GLY A 277 5.81 19.06 -0.42
N ILE A 278 5.12 18.08 -0.99
CA ILE A 278 5.56 17.33 -2.16
C ILE A 278 4.92 17.92 -3.41
N ASN A 279 5.75 18.29 -4.41
CA ASN A 279 5.28 18.96 -5.61
C ASN A 279 4.16 18.20 -6.34
N ALA A 280 4.28 16.86 -6.45
CA ALA A 280 3.26 16.02 -7.08
C ALA A 280 1.87 16.23 -6.46
N PHE A 281 1.78 16.28 -5.13
CA PHE A 281 0.53 16.55 -4.42
C PHE A 281 0.09 18.01 -4.59
N LYS A 282 0.99 18.96 -4.31
CA LYS A 282 0.69 20.41 -4.31
C LYS A 282 0.17 20.89 -5.65
N ASN A 283 0.78 20.43 -6.74
CA ASN A 283 0.40 20.80 -8.11
C ASN A 283 -1.01 20.31 -8.47
N LEU A 284 -1.56 19.37 -7.70
CA LEU A 284 -2.91 18.85 -7.84
C LEU A 284 -3.85 19.36 -6.74
N THR A 285 -3.51 20.50 -6.12
CA THR A 285 -4.41 21.19 -5.20
C THR A 285 -4.82 22.55 -5.73
N ASN A 286 -6.10 22.88 -5.55
CA ASN A 286 -6.65 24.20 -5.82
C ASN A 286 -7.53 24.60 -4.64
N GLU A 287 -7.24 25.75 -4.02
CA GLU A 287 -7.86 26.17 -2.77
C GLU A 287 -7.83 25.06 -1.69
N SER A 288 -8.97 24.66 -1.16
CA SER A 288 -9.15 23.55 -0.22
C SER A 288 -9.56 22.25 -0.91
N ASN A 289 -9.15 22.01 -2.16
CA ASN A 289 -9.52 20.82 -2.92
C ASN A 289 -8.31 20.13 -3.53
N PHE A 290 -8.35 18.79 -3.56
CA PHE A 290 -7.48 17.97 -4.40
C PHE A 290 -8.19 17.67 -5.73
N ILE A 291 -7.52 18.00 -6.84
CA ILE A 291 -8.06 18.03 -8.20
C ILE A 291 -7.36 17.02 -9.12
N GLY A 292 -6.87 15.91 -8.58
CA GLY A 292 -6.37 14.80 -9.37
C GLY A 292 -7.47 14.15 -10.23
N ARG A 293 -7.10 13.61 -11.40
CA ARG A 293 -8.04 13.03 -12.37
C ARG A 293 -8.64 11.72 -11.84
N ASN A 294 -7.82 10.84 -11.28
CA ASN A 294 -8.22 9.53 -10.78
C ASN A 294 -9.08 9.67 -9.52
N ALA A 295 -8.68 10.56 -8.61
CA ALA A 295 -9.44 11.00 -7.45
C ALA A 295 -10.84 11.49 -7.84
N ARG A 296 -10.94 12.45 -8.77
CA ARG A 296 -12.25 12.94 -9.25
C ARG A 296 -13.09 11.84 -9.88
N ALA A 297 -12.50 10.96 -10.70
CA ALA A 297 -13.24 9.87 -11.35
C ALA A 297 -13.90 8.93 -10.31
N ARG A 298 -13.26 8.74 -9.17
CA ARG A 298 -13.77 7.93 -8.04
C ARG A 298 -14.67 8.70 -7.08
N ASN A 299 -14.73 10.01 -7.24
CA ASN A 299 -15.50 10.94 -6.43
C ASN A 299 -16.66 11.58 -7.21
N GLY A 300 -17.25 10.83 -8.15
CA GLY A 300 -18.40 11.30 -8.94
C GLY A 300 -18.10 12.50 -9.84
N GLY A 301 -16.85 12.65 -10.27
CA GLY A 301 -16.36 13.78 -11.07
C GLY A 301 -15.98 15.02 -10.24
N ARG A 302 -16.20 15.02 -8.93
CA ARG A 302 -15.94 16.18 -8.05
C ARG A 302 -14.54 16.15 -7.43
N PRO A 303 -13.90 17.29 -7.19
CA PRO A 303 -12.67 17.36 -6.39
C PRO A 303 -12.85 16.73 -5.00
N ILE A 304 -11.77 16.23 -4.41
CA ILE A 304 -11.79 15.74 -3.02
C ILE A 304 -11.56 16.94 -2.10
N PRO A 305 -12.49 17.25 -1.17
CA PRO A 305 -12.31 18.32 -0.21
C PRO A 305 -11.15 18.02 0.75
N LEU A 306 -10.35 19.05 1.00
CA LEU A 306 -9.28 19.08 1.99
C LEU A 306 -9.72 19.97 3.14
N GLU A 307 -9.25 19.66 4.35
CA GLU A 307 -9.67 20.34 5.59
C GLU A 307 -9.55 21.88 5.51
N PHE A 308 -8.50 22.37 4.85
CA PHE A 308 -8.31 23.79 4.54
C PHE A 308 -7.31 23.95 3.39
N ARG A 309 -7.18 25.18 2.87
CA ARG A 309 -6.18 25.50 1.85
C ARG A 309 -4.77 25.19 2.32
N GLY A 310 -4.06 24.33 1.58
CA GLY A 310 -2.70 23.90 1.95
C GLY A 310 -2.68 22.73 2.94
N SER A 311 -3.81 22.12 3.25
CA SER A 311 -3.90 20.94 4.11
C SER A 311 -3.32 19.70 3.42
N SER A 312 -2.74 18.83 4.24
CA SER A 312 -2.31 17.47 3.86
C SER A 312 -3.37 16.41 4.22
N HIS A 313 -4.54 16.84 4.68
CA HIS A 313 -5.64 16.00 5.13
C HIS A 313 -6.88 16.27 4.28
N THR A 314 -7.63 15.20 4.03
CA THR A 314 -9.01 15.32 3.52
C THR A 314 -9.90 15.94 4.60
N GLU A 315 -10.98 16.59 4.17
CA GLU A 315 -11.99 17.14 5.07
C GLU A 315 -12.53 16.07 6.04
N GLU A 316 -12.70 16.44 7.31
CA GLU A 316 -13.18 15.54 8.37
C GLU A 316 -14.51 14.86 7.99
N GLY A 317 -14.57 13.54 8.16
CA GLY A 317 -15.76 12.75 7.86
C GLY A 317 -16.13 12.65 6.37
N TYR A 318 -15.31 13.18 5.46
CA TYR A 318 -15.57 13.11 4.04
C TYR A 318 -15.60 11.66 3.53
N GLN A 319 -16.61 11.36 2.72
CA GLN A 319 -16.80 10.04 2.13
C GLN A 319 -17.59 10.13 0.83
N PHE A 320 -17.40 9.14 -0.04
CA PHE A 320 -18.15 9.05 -1.29
C PHE A 320 -18.40 7.59 -1.68
N GLY A 321 -19.54 7.32 -2.33
CA GLY A 321 -19.81 5.99 -2.89
C GLY A 321 -19.86 4.84 -1.87
N GLY A 322 -20.15 5.14 -0.60
CA GLY A 322 -20.21 4.13 0.48
C GLY A 322 -18.84 3.59 0.89
N SER A 323 -17.74 4.29 0.60
CA SER A 323 -16.38 3.94 1.05
C SER A 323 -16.19 4.07 2.57
N GLY A 324 -17.08 4.77 3.27
CA GLY A 324 -16.79 5.28 4.61
C GLY A 324 -15.81 6.45 4.57
N LYS A 325 -15.52 6.98 5.76
CA LYS A 325 -14.59 8.11 5.93
C LYS A 325 -13.19 7.76 5.43
N THR A 326 -12.51 8.71 4.80
CA THR A 326 -11.12 8.56 4.33
C THR A 326 -10.18 8.29 5.49
N LEU A 327 -9.07 7.57 5.23
CA LEU A 327 -8.02 7.38 6.23
C LEU A 327 -7.28 8.69 6.51
N MET A 328 -7.14 9.54 5.48
CA MET A 328 -6.32 10.74 5.54
C MET A 328 -7.03 11.97 6.11
N GLU A 329 -8.14 11.81 6.85
CA GLU A 329 -8.71 12.86 7.68
C GLU A 329 -7.82 13.13 8.92
N ALA A 330 -7.82 14.35 9.44
CA ALA A 330 -6.91 14.73 10.52
C ALA A 330 -7.25 14.10 11.89
N ARG A 331 -8.49 13.60 12.06
CA ARG A 331 -9.08 13.24 13.35
C ARG A 331 -9.29 11.74 13.50
N PHE A 332 -8.91 11.22 14.66
CA PHE A 332 -9.15 9.82 15.02
C PHE A 332 -10.12 9.67 16.18
N ASP A 333 -11.00 8.67 16.05
CA ASP A 333 -11.94 8.28 17.08
C ASP A 333 -11.39 7.07 17.84
N ARG A 334 -11.60 7.01 19.16
CA ARG A 334 -11.30 5.80 19.95
C ARG A 334 -12.26 4.67 19.59
N GLY A 335 -11.76 3.43 19.64
CA GLY A 335 -12.57 2.25 19.35
C GLY A 335 -13.08 2.20 17.90
N VAL A 336 -12.40 2.86 16.96
CA VAL A 336 -12.70 2.79 15.53
C VAL A 336 -11.42 2.45 14.76
N ARG A 337 -11.53 1.50 13.83
CA ARG A 337 -10.48 1.21 12.86
C ARG A 337 -10.78 1.89 11.52
N SER A 338 -9.85 2.71 11.07
CA SER A 338 -9.80 3.31 9.74
C SER A 338 -8.66 2.68 8.93
N ARG A 339 -8.89 2.48 7.64
CA ARG A 339 -7.96 1.86 6.67
C ARG A 339 -7.99 2.63 5.34
N PRO A 340 -6.97 2.49 4.47
CA PRO A 340 -6.94 3.25 3.22
C PRO A 340 -8.15 2.94 2.32
N THR A 341 -8.95 3.96 2.01
CA THR A 341 -10.12 3.83 1.15
C THR A 341 -9.74 3.96 -0.33
N ALA A 342 -10.72 3.74 -1.21
CA ALA A 342 -10.53 3.99 -2.64
C ALA A 342 -10.23 5.46 -2.97
N LEU A 343 -10.66 6.42 -2.15
CA LEU A 343 -10.34 7.83 -2.34
C LEU A 343 -8.89 8.13 -1.91
N ASP A 344 -8.44 7.57 -0.78
CA ASP A 344 -7.05 7.72 -0.34
C ASP A 344 -6.08 7.15 -1.39
N ALA A 345 -6.38 5.95 -1.89
CA ALA A 345 -5.57 5.31 -2.92
C ALA A 345 -5.60 6.07 -4.25
N ALA A 346 -6.72 6.73 -4.60
CA ALA A 346 -6.82 7.49 -5.85
C ALA A 346 -5.96 8.76 -5.85
N ILE A 347 -5.75 9.37 -4.68
CA ILE A 347 -4.82 10.47 -4.52
C ILE A 347 -3.38 10.00 -4.77
N LEU A 348 -3.00 8.81 -4.31
CA LEU A 348 -1.70 8.21 -4.64
C LEU A 348 -1.59 7.93 -6.15
N ASP A 349 -2.64 7.40 -6.79
CA ASP A 349 -2.67 7.18 -8.24
C ASP A 349 -2.38 8.47 -9.03
N ASP A 350 -2.97 9.59 -8.60
CA ASP A 350 -2.76 10.89 -9.22
C ASP A 350 -1.34 11.47 -9.04
N ILE A 351 -0.59 11.03 -8.03
CA ILE A 351 0.81 11.44 -7.81
C ILE A 351 1.83 10.40 -8.28
N GLY A 352 1.40 9.48 -9.15
CA GLY A 352 2.27 8.60 -9.94
C GLY A 352 2.23 7.12 -9.60
N TYR A 353 1.55 6.73 -8.52
CA TYR A 353 1.51 5.33 -8.09
C TYR A 353 0.58 4.48 -8.97
N GLN A 354 0.98 3.24 -9.24
CA GLN A 354 0.14 2.17 -9.77
C GLN A 354 -0.66 1.52 -8.63
N ILE A 355 -1.99 1.54 -8.74
CA ILE A 355 -2.89 1.17 -7.64
C ILE A 355 -3.78 -0.04 -7.95
N ASN A 356 -3.74 -1.03 -7.07
CA ASN A 356 -4.71 -2.12 -6.97
C ASN A 356 -5.93 -1.68 -6.15
N TYR A 357 -6.89 -1.04 -6.81
CA TYR A 357 -8.11 -0.59 -6.15
C TYR A 357 -8.96 -1.68 -5.51
N ARG A 358 -8.79 -2.95 -5.90
CA ARG A 358 -9.50 -4.08 -5.28
C ARG A 358 -9.01 -4.41 -3.87
N ALA A 359 -7.82 -3.91 -3.49
CA ALA A 359 -7.27 -4.06 -2.14
C ALA A 359 -7.63 -2.88 -1.21
N THR A 360 -8.44 -1.92 -1.68
CA THR A 360 -8.87 -0.78 -0.85
C THR A 360 -9.99 -1.18 0.10
N PHE A 361 -10.12 -0.42 1.18
CA PHE A 361 -11.02 -0.76 2.29
C PHE A 361 -12.27 0.12 2.31
N ARG A 362 -13.26 -0.34 3.08
CA ARG A 362 -14.39 0.47 3.50
C ARG A 362 -14.27 0.73 5.00
N ASN A 363 -14.35 1.98 5.38
CA ASN A 363 -14.32 2.39 6.79
C ASN A 363 -15.73 2.53 7.36
N PRO A 364 -15.88 2.51 8.69
CA PRO A 364 -17.13 2.90 9.32
C PRO A 364 -17.53 4.33 8.91
N ALA A 365 -18.85 4.57 8.84
CA ALA A 365 -19.35 5.92 8.65
C ALA A 365 -18.91 6.83 9.82
N PRO A 366 -18.74 8.14 9.59
CA PRO A 366 -18.47 9.08 10.67
C PRO A 366 -19.52 8.92 11.77
N ARG A 367 -19.11 8.86 13.04
CA ARG A 367 -20.08 8.90 14.14
C ARG A 367 -20.79 10.25 14.08
N ARG A 368 -22.11 10.26 13.86
CA ARG A 368 -22.91 11.49 13.89
C ARG A 368 -22.76 12.13 15.26
N ILE A 369 -22.09 13.28 15.31
CA ILE A 369 -22.12 14.14 16.49
C ILE A 369 -23.44 14.90 16.40
N ALA A 370 -24.32 14.70 17.38
CA ALA A 370 -25.44 15.61 17.56
C ALA A 370 -24.84 17.01 17.84
N ASN A 371 -25.10 17.94 16.93
CA ASN A 371 -24.71 19.36 16.96
C ASN A 371 -23.29 19.71 16.49
N GLN A 372 -23.12 19.91 15.19
CA GLN A 372 -22.36 21.06 14.69
C GLN A 372 -23.18 21.75 13.60
N ARG A 373 -23.88 22.82 14.01
CA ARG A 373 -24.14 23.93 13.10
C ARG A 373 -22.79 24.59 12.82
N SER A 374 -22.57 24.93 11.56
CA SER A 374 -21.50 25.80 11.10
C SER A 374 -21.42 27.08 11.94
N SER A 375 -20.38 27.26 12.73
CA SER A 375 -19.93 28.59 13.15
C SER A 375 -18.60 28.52 13.90
N LEU A 376 -17.70 29.43 13.51
CA LEU A 376 -16.61 29.92 14.32
C LEU A 376 -17.08 30.11 15.77
N ASP A 377 -16.52 29.35 16.73
CA ASP A 377 -16.26 29.78 18.11
C ASP A 377 -15.77 28.58 18.94
N MET A 378 -14.48 28.56 19.26
CA MET A 378 -14.03 28.10 20.59
C MET A 378 -12.60 28.58 20.85
N ILE A 379 -12.53 29.80 21.40
CA ILE A 379 -11.43 30.21 22.28
C ILE A 379 -11.86 29.79 23.69
N ALA A 380 -11.23 28.78 24.27
CA ALA A 380 -11.15 28.61 25.72
C ALA A 380 -9.96 27.70 26.07
N GLY A 381 -9.05 28.22 26.89
CA GLY A 381 -7.97 27.48 27.56
C GLY A 381 -8.51 26.54 28.65
N PRO A 382 -7.60 25.87 29.38
CA PRO A 382 -7.74 24.46 29.74
C PRO A 382 -8.72 24.24 30.89
N SER A 383 -9.71 23.38 30.64
CA SER A 383 -10.29 22.54 31.69
C SER A 383 -10.27 21.10 31.19
N ALA A 384 -9.84 20.21 32.08
CA ALA A 384 -9.65 18.79 31.82
C ALA A 384 -11.01 18.08 31.62
N ALA A 385 -11.61 18.24 30.44
CA ALA A 385 -12.56 17.28 29.90
C ALA A 385 -11.78 16.34 28.98
N ALA A 386 -11.86 15.04 29.22
CA ALA A 386 -11.24 14.04 28.37
C ALA A 386 -11.78 14.18 26.94
N SER A 387 -11.03 14.84 26.06
CA SER A 387 -11.37 14.92 24.65
C SER A 387 -11.51 13.50 24.11
N THR A 388 -12.70 13.16 23.63
CA THR A 388 -13.00 11.89 22.96
C THR A 388 -12.23 11.71 21.65
N TYR A 389 -11.49 12.74 21.22
CA TYR A 389 -10.85 12.84 19.91
C TYR A 389 -9.42 13.39 20.02
N ALA A 390 -8.58 13.01 19.07
CA ALA A 390 -7.20 13.48 18.94
C ALA A 390 -6.82 13.64 17.46
N TYR A 391 -5.74 14.38 17.19
CA TYR A 391 -5.31 14.75 15.85
C TYR A 391 -3.97 14.11 15.48
N CYS A 392 -3.76 13.86 14.18
CA CYS A 392 -2.43 13.61 13.62
C CYS A 392 -1.61 14.93 13.58
N GLY A 393 -0.34 14.88 13.99
CA GLY A 393 0.49 16.07 14.13
C GLY A 393 1.30 16.39 12.87
N CYS A 394 0.72 17.13 11.93
CA CYS A 394 1.48 17.81 10.88
C CYS A 394 1.63 19.30 11.20
N SER A 395 2.76 19.92 10.83
CA SER A 395 3.05 21.36 11.04
C SER A 395 1.97 22.28 10.46
N SER A 396 1.24 21.82 9.43
CA SER A 396 0.11 22.50 8.81
C SER A 396 -1.15 22.54 9.69
N CYS A 397 -1.30 21.63 10.68
CA CYS A 397 -2.41 21.64 11.64
C CYS A 397 -2.20 22.63 12.79
N LEU A 398 -0.96 23.07 13.01
CA LEU A 398 -0.61 24.00 14.09
C LEU A 398 -0.80 25.48 13.71
N VAL A 399 -1.10 25.79 12.44
CA VAL A 399 -1.19 27.18 11.96
C VAL A 399 -2.48 27.90 12.39
N SER A 400 -3.44 27.22 13.02
CA SER A 400 -4.66 27.89 13.52
C SER A 400 -4.50 28.58 14.88
N GLY A 401 -3.31 28.53 15.50
CA GLY A 401 -3.01 29.25 16.75
C GLY A 401 -2.18 30.53 16.56
N ARG A 402 -2.83 31.68 16.35
CA ARG A 402 -2.29 33.08 16.26
C ARG A 402 -1.63 33.39 14.90
N THR A 403 -1.96 34.46 14.16
CA THR A 403 -2.20 35.87 14.51
C THR A 403 -3.08 36.55 13.45
N ARG A 404 -4.23 37.13 13.83
CA ARG A 404 -4.90 38.14 12.97
C ARG A 404 -4.31 39.50 13.30
N TRP A 405 -3.62 40.10 12.34
CA TRP A 405 -3.29 41.51 12.31
C TRP A 405 -4.57 42.35 12.42
N ARG A 406 -4.79 43.04 13.54
CA ARG A 406 -5.70 44.18 13.59
C ARG A 406 -5.00 45.36 12.92
N ARG A 407 -5.49 45.81 11.76
CA ARG A 407 -5.24 47.18 11.30
C ARG A 407 -5.96 48.12 12.27
N ALA A 408 -5.20 48.91 13.01
CA ALA A 408 -5.71 50.12 13.62
C ALA A 408 -5.84 51.17 12.51
N GLY A 409 -7.05 51.68 12.32
CA GLY A 409 -7.37 52.75 11.37
C GLY A 409 -8.63 53.45 11.86
N GLU A 410 -8.40 54.62 12.47
CA GLU A 410 -9.25 55.80 12.56
C GLU A 410 -10.74 55.64 12.93
N GLN A 411 -11.07 56.13 14.13
CA GLN A 411 -12.18 57.08 14.29
C GLN A 411 -11.93 57.89 15.58
N ALA A 412 -11.34 59.08 15.41
CA ALA A 412 -11.47 60.17 16.36
C ALA A 412 -12.44 61.17 15.73
N ASN A 413 -13.64 61.29 16.30
CA ASN A 413 -14.47 62.46 16.12
C ASN A 413 -15.34 62.66 17.37
N ARG A 414 -15.23 63.86 17.93
CA ARG A 414 -15.84 64.44 19.15
C ARG A 414 -15.07 64.26 20.45
#